data_AF-A0A932NQQ9-F1
#
_entry.id   AF-A0A932NQQ9-F1
#
_cell.length_a   1.000
_cell.length_b   1.000
_cell.length_c   1.000
_cell.angle_alpha   90.00
_cell.angle_beta   90.00
_cell.angle_gamma   90.00
#
_symmetry.space_group_name_H-M   'P 1'
#
loop_
_entity.id
_entity.type
_entity.pdbx_description
1 polymer ?
#
loop_
_entity_poly.entity_id
_entity_poly.type
_entity_poly.pdbx_seq_one_letter_code
_entity_poly.pdbx_strand_id
1 'polypeptide(L)'
;MNDISQNTDTIKDLYFVLDKALSKDIDKEIIQDLDSYLDRVRGKSKALASSLKRCFENARKSKRYVEAYNIGKLDVKSNIQIEESNLKEYLEEKLKDFFEKNDFMHYREFVRLLRACTIDVGGEVSSKIKEMYNSFFFGKRLIKAYKLGRGNELGFC
;
A
#
# COMPACT_ATOMS: atom_id res chain seq x y z
N MET A 1 21.22 -28.99 -7.11
CA MET A 1 21.24 -27.56 -6.70
C MET A 1 20.87 -26.73 -7.92
N ASN A 2 19.58 -26.47 -8.18
CA ASN A 2 19.17 -25.64 -9.34
C ASN A 2 17.71 -25.10 -9.23
N ASP A 3 17.21 -24.82 -8.03
CA ASP A 3 15.80 -24.38 -7.84
C ASP A 3 15.61 -22.98 -7.23
N ILE A 4 16.69 -22.25 -6.94
CA ILE A 4 16.57 -20.95 -6.26
C ILE A 4 16.45 -19.79 -7.26
N SER A 5 17.05 -19.90 -8.47
CA SER A 5 17.03 -18.80 -9.45
C SER A 5 15.69 -18.64 -10.18
N GLN A 6 15.04 -19.74 -10.59
CA GLN A 6 13.75 -19.66 -11.30
C GLN A 6 12.61 -19.09 -10.42
N ASN A 7 12.65 -19.37 -9.12
CA ASN A 7 11.63 -18.90 -8.17
C ASN A 7 11.78 -17.39 -7.86
N THR A 8 13.02 -16.87 -7.86
CA THR A 8 13.27 -15.43 -7.63
C THR A 8 12.90 -14.56 -8.82
N ASP A 9 13.08 -15.05 -10.05
CA ASP A 9 12.68 -14.32 -11.26
C ASP A 9 11.14 -14.28 -11.39
N THR A 10 10.44 -15.39 -11.10
CA THR A 10 8.97 -15.44 -11.11
C THR A 10 8.33 -14.50 -10.08
N ILE A 11 8.95 -14.34 -8.89
CA ILE A 11 8.47 -13.42 -7.84
C ILE A 11 8.73 -11.96 -8.21
N LYS A 12 9.89 -11.65 -8.82
CA LYS A 12 10.19 -10.31 -9.31
C LYS A 12 9.22 -9.89 -10.41
N ASP A 13 8.90 -10.81 -11.31
CA ASP A 13 7.94 -10.58 -12.38
C ASP A 13 6.53 -10.34 -11.83
N LEU A 14 6.10 -11.12 -10.84
CA LEU A 14 4.80 -10.91 -10.17
C LEU A 14 4.73 -9.54 -9.50
N TYR A 15 5.77 -9.14 -8.76
CA TYR A 15 5.81 -7.83 -8.12
C TYR A 15 5.70 -6.70 -9.15
N PHE A 16 6.45 -6.79 -10.25
CA PHE A 16 6.44 -5.77 -11.29
C PHE A 16 5.07 -5.67 -11.99
N VAL A 17 4.47 -6.80 -12.36
CA VAL A 17 3.14 -6.84 -12.99
C VAL A 17 2.07 -6.28 -12.03
N LEU A 18 2.12 -6.67 -10.77
CA LEU A 18 1.18 -6.20 -9.75
C LEU A 18 1.34 -4.70 -9.48
N ASP A 19 2.57 -4.21 -9.32
CA ASP A 19 2.83 -2.77 -9.15
C ASP A 19 2.30 -1.96 -10.34
N LYS A 20 2.49 -2.46 -11.57
CA LYS A 20 1.99 -1.80 -12.78
C LYS A 20 0.46 -1.73 -12.81
N ALA A 21 -0.23 -2.81 -12.43
CA ALA A 21 -1.69 -2.83 -12.37
C ALA A 21 -2.21 -1.86 -11.29
N LEU A 22 -1.67 -1.94 -10.08
CA LEU A 22 -2.06 -1.09 -8.97
C LEU A 22 -1.75 0.39 -9.20
N SER A 23 -0.61 0.68 -9.86
CA SER A 23 -0.20 2.06 -10.16
C SER A 23 -1.12 2.77 -11.16
N LYS A 24 -1.71 2.01 -12.10
CA LYS A 24 -2.65 2.58 -13.07
C LYS A 24 -3.97 3.00 -12.42
N ASP A 25 -4.46 2.18 -11.50
CA ASP A 25 -5.83 2.28 -11.00
C ASP A 25 -5.93 3.07 -9.70
N ILE A 26 -4.97 2.90 -8.78
CA ILE A 26 -5.06 3.42 -7.40
C ILE A 26 -4.08 4.57 -7.16
N ASP A 27 -2.84 4.43 -7.61
CA ASP A 27 -1.79 5.37 -7.22
C ASP A 27 -1.96 6.75 -7.88
N LYS A 28 -2.44 6.79 -9.12
CA LYS A 28 -2.64 8.04 -9.85
C LYS A 28 -3.60 8.99 -9.13
N GLU A 29 -4.72 8.47 -8.65
CA GLU A 29 -5.73 9.24 -7.92
C GLU A 29 -5.13 9.85 -6.64
N ILE A 30 -4.41 9.03 -5.87
CA ILE A 30 -3.90 9.42 -4.55
C ILE A 30 -2.68 10.34 -4.66
N ILE A 31 -1.81 10.14 -5.66
CA ILE A 31 -0.59 10.93 -5.85
C ILE A 31 -0.91 12.37 -6.25
N GLN A 32 -1.92 12.58 -7.11
CA GLN A 32 -2.30 13.93 -7.53
C GLN A 32 -2.78 14.78 -6.34
N ASP A 33 -3.65 14.22 -5.51
CA ASP A 33 -4.11 14.90 -4.31
C ASP A 33 -3.00 15.08 -3.28
N LEU A 34 -2.15 14.06 -3.10
CA LEU A 34 -1.02 14.10 -2.17
C LEU A 34 -0.07 15.27 -2.49
N ASP A 35 0.27 15.50 -3.76
CA ASP A 35 1.24 16.54 -4.11
C ASP A 35 0.74 17.94 -3.73
N SER A 36 -0.57 18.19 -3.81
CA SER A 36 -1.16 19.47 -3.37
C SER A 36 -0.98 19.73 -1.87
N TYR A 37 -1.17 18.70 -1.04
CA TYR A 37 -0.94 18.81 0.40
C TYR A 37 0.55 18.86 0.72
N LEU A 38 1.38 18.12 -0.02
CA LEU A 38 2.83 18.21 0.12
C LEU A 38 3.36 19.60 -0.26
N ASP A 39 2.75 20.32 -1.19
CA ASP A 39 3.11 21.72 -1.49
C ASP A 39 2.86 22.64 -0.29
N ARG A 40 1.74 22.47 0.42
CA ARG A 40 1.48 23.19 1.69
C ARG A 40 2.56 22.90 2.72
N VAL A 41 3.03 21.65 2.80
CA VAL A 41 4.15 21.27 3.69
C VAL A 41 5.48 21.86 3.19
N ARG A 42 5.76 21.86 1.88
CA ARG A 42 6.98 22.43 1.28
C ARG A 42 7.13 23.91 1.60
N GLY A 43 6.02 24.64 1.69
CA GLY A 43 5.99 26.04 2.12
C GLY A 43 6.51 26.28 3.54
N LYS A 44 6.57 25.24 4.39
CA LYS A 44 7.11 25.29 5.75
C LYS A 44 8.43 24.54 5.89
N SER A 45 8.52 23.33 5.33
CA SER A 45 9.71 22.49 5.40
C SER A 45 9.80 21.56 4.18
N LYS A 46 10.74 21.86 3.28
CA LYS A 46 11.04 21.01 2.12
C LYS A 46 11.49 19.60 2.53
N ALA A 47 12.32 19.51 3.57
CA ALA A 47 12.83 18.24 4.07
C ALA A 47 11.70 17.34 4.63
N LEU A 48 10.73 17.93 5.34
CA LEU A 48 9.57 17.21 5.83
C LEU A 48 8.70 16.70 4.69
N ALA A 49 8.39 17.56 3.71
CA ALA A 49 7.62 17.14 2.54
C ALA A 49 8.28 16.01 1.74
N SER A 50 9.61 16.08 1.53
CA SER A 50 10.37 15.01 0.87
C SER A 50 10.34 13.71 1.69
N SER A 51 10.42 13.79 3.01
CA SER A 51 10.37 12.62 3.89
C SER A 51 8.97 11.98 3.90
N LEU A 52 7.91 12.79 3.92
CA LEU A 52 6.53 12.31 3.79
C LEU A 52 6.29 11.63 2.45
N LYS A 53 6.76 12.23 1.34
CA LYS A 53 6.69 11.61 0.01
C LYS A 53 7.38 10.23 -0.01
N ARG A 54 8.57 10.13 0.57
CA ARG A 54 9.30 8.85 0.69
C ARG A 54 8.48 7.80 1.46
N CYS A 55 7.74 8.18 2.50
CA CYS A 55 6.87 7.23 3.19
C CYS A 55 5.79 6.64 2.27
N PHE A 56 5.17 7.44 1.40
CA PHE A 56 4.22 6.92 0.41
C PHE A 56 4.90 6.01 -0.63
N GLU A 57 6.12 6.34 -1.05
CA GLU A 57 6.88 5.47 -1.95
C GLU A 57 7.25 4.13 -1.31
N ASN A 58 7.63 4.14 -0.02
CA ASN A 58 7.88 2.92 0.74
C ASN A 58 6.59 2.10 0.90
N ALA A 59 5.48 2.76 1.25
CA ALA A 59 4.16 2.13 1.36
C ALA A 59 3.73 1.48 0.05
N ARG A 60 3.96 2.13 -1.10
CA ARG A 60 3.69 1.62 -2.45
C ARG A 60 4.50 0.36 -2.75
N LYS A 61 5.74 0.32 -2.28
CA LYS A 61 6.68 -0.77 -2.53
C LYS A 61 6.53 -1.96 -1.59
N SER A 62 5.66 -1.87 -0.58
CA SER A 62 5.49 -2.96 0.39
C SER A 62 5.10 -4.27 -0.28
N LYS A 63 5.75 -5.35 0.18
CA LYS A 63 5.46 -6.73 -0.27
C LYS A 63 4.10 -7.23 0.20
N ARG A 64 3.44 -6.53 1.14
CA ARG A 64 2.10 -6.89 1.63
C ARG A 64 1.05 -7.02 0.53
N TYR A 65 1.22 -6.31 -0.59
CA TYR A 65 0.29 -6.41 -1.71
C TYR A 65 0.45 -7.73 -2.47
N VAL A 66 1.67 -8.24 -2.57
CA VAL A 66 1.92 -9.59 -3.12
C VAL A 66 1.30 -10.64 -2.21
N GLU A 67 1.43 -10.47 -0.90
CA GLU A 67 0.78 -11.37 0.07
C GLU A 67 -0.74 -11.31 -0.04
N ALA A 68 -1.34 -10.11 -0.12
CA ALA A 68 -2.77 -9.94 -0.33
C ALA A 68 -3.26 -10.62 -1.62
N TYR A 69 -2.50 -10.50 -2.71
CA TYR A 69 -2.76 -11.19 -3.97
C TYR A 69 -2.72 -12.72 -3.79
N ASN A 70 -1.72 -13.24 -3.08
CA ASN A 70 -1.62 -14.68 -2.82
C ASN A 70 -2.75 -15.20 -1.93
N ILE A 71 -3.18 -14.43 -0.92
CA ILE A 71 -4.37 -14.74 -0.12
C ILE A 71 -5.60 -14.84 -1.03
N GLY A 72 -5.79 -13.90 -1.96
CA GLY A 72 -6.87 -13.96 -2.95
C GLY A 72 -6.87 -15.25 -3.77
N LYS A 73 -5.69 -15.69 -4.26
CA LYS A 73 -5.56 -16.95 -5.00
C LYS A 73 -5.91 -18.17 -4.15
N LEU A 74 -5.50 -18.17 -2.88
CA LEU A 74 -5.76 -19.27 -1.95
C LEU A 74 -7.24 -19.34 -1.59
N ASP A 75 -7.87 -18.20 -1.27
CA ASP A 75 -9.27 -18.14 -0.90
C ASP A 75 -10.18 -18.64 -2.03
N VAL A 76 -9.85 -18.36 -3.30
CA VAL A 76 -10.59 -18.91 -4.44
C VAL A 76 -10.48 -20.44 -4.50
N LYS A 77 -9.27 -20.98 -4.33
CA LYS A 77 -9.06 -22.44 -4.31
C LYS A 77 -9.78 -23.13 -3.14
N SER A 78 -9.89 -22.43 -2.02
CA SER A 78 -10.55 -22.89 -0.80
C SER A 78 -12.04 -22.53 -0.74
N ASN A 79 -12.60 -21.91 -1.79
CA ASN A 79 -13.98 -21.44 -1.86
C ASN A 79 -14.41 -20.52 -0.68
N ILE A 80 -13.49 -19.71 -0.17
CA ILE A 80 -13.76 -18.71 0.86
C ILE A 80 -14.36 -17.48 0.18
N GLN A 81 -15.53 -17.04 0.66
CA GLN A 81 -16.20 -15.83 0.22
C GLN A 81 -16.22 -14.81 1.36
N ILE A 82 -15.78 -13.58 1.06
CA ILE A 82 -15.71 -12.47 2.01
C ILE A 82 -16.52 -11.32 1.42
N GLU A 83 -17.45 -10.76 2.19
CA GLU A 83 -18.19 -9.57 1.79
C GLU A 83 -17.24 -8.36 1.65
N GLU A 84 -17.50 -7.49 0.67
CA GLU A 84 -16.65 -6.33 0.40
C GLU A 84 -16.54 -5.37 1.60
N SER A 85 -17.62 -5.21 2.37
CA SER A 85 -17.67 -4.43 3.61
C SER A 85 -16.66 -4.91 4.66
N ASN A 86 -16.39 -6.22 4.72
CA ASN A 86 -15.54 -6.87 5.72
C ASN A 86 -14.11 -7.12 5.21
N LEU A 87 -13.87 -6.90 3.91
CA LEU A 87 -12.62 -7.28 3.26
C LEU A 87 -11.40 -6.56 3.84
N LYS A 88 -11.56 -5.30 4.23
CA LYS A 88 -10.48 -4.53 4.84
C LYS A 88 -10.01 -5.17 6.16
N GLU A 89 -10.95 -5.42 7.06
CA GLU A 89 -10.67 -6.01 8.38
C GLU A 89 -10.08 -7.42 8.23
N TYR A 90 -10.65 -8.23 7.35
CA TYR A 90 -10.13 -9.56 7.01
C TYR A 90 -8.66 -9.50 6.57
N LEU A 91 -8.31 -8.61 5.64
CA LEU A 91 -6.93 -8.49 5.15
C LEU A 91 -5.98 -7.91 6.21
N GLU A 92 -6.45 -7.00 7.05
CA GLU A 92 -5.66 -6.48 8.18
C GLU A 92 -5.32 -7.58 9.18
N GLU A 93 -6.28 -8.46 9.50
CA GLU A 93 -6.05 -9.61 10.38
C GLU A 93 -5.07 -10.60 9.75
N LYS A 94 -5.30 -11.01 8.50
CA LYS A 94 -4.45 -11.98 7.79
C LYS A 94 -3.01 -11.51 7.62
N LEU A 95 -2.79 -10.21 7.50
CA LEU A 95 -1.48 -9.61 7.27
C LEU A 95 -0.88 -8.97 8.51
N LYS A 96 -1.48 -9.14 9.69
CA LYS A 96 -1.01 -8.52 10.93
C LYS A 96 0.45 -8.85 11.23
N ASP A 97 0.78 -10.13 11.28
CA ASP A 97 2.16 -10.59 11.57
C ASP A 97 3.15 -10.11 10.50
N PHE A 98 2.71 -10.05 9.24
CA PHE A 98 3.53 -9.55 8.14
C PHE A 98 3.82 -8.07 8.33
N PHE A 99 2.80 -7.28 8.65
CA PHE A 99 2.91 -5.85 8.90
C PHE A 99 3.86 -5.58 10.06
N GLU A 100 3.70 -6.29 11.18
CA GLU A 100 4.55 -6.14 12.37
C GLU A 100 6.04 -6.39 12.05
N LYS A 101 6.32 -7.41 11.22
CA LYS A 101 7.70 -7.80 10.86
C LYS A 101 8.33 -6.93 9.78
N ASN A 102 7.55 -6.46 8.79
CA ASN A 102 8.12 -5.87 7.56
C ASN A 102 7.79 -4.39 7.37
N ASP A 103 6.64 -3.93 7.84
CA ASP A 103 6.13 -2.60 7.49
C ASP A 103 6.00 -1.65 8.69
N PHE A 104 5.94 -2.19 9.91
CA PHE A 104 5.68 -1.41 11.12
C PHE A 104 6.70 -0.27 11.31
N MET A 105 7.97 -0.51 11.02
CA MET A 105 9.00 0.52 11.14
C MET A 105 8.79 1.68 10.15
N HIS A 106 8.39 1.38 8.90
CA HIS A 106 8.07 2.40 7.91
C HIS A 106 6.80 3.18 8.27
N TYR A 107 5.77 2.48 8.76
CA TYR A 107 4.56 3.14 9.24
C TYR A 107 4.82 4.01 10.48
N ARG A 108 5.65 3.55 11.41
CA ARG A 108 6.06 4.32 12.59
C ARG A 108 6.83 5.58 12.19
N GLU A 109 7.72 5.50 11.20
CA GLU A 109 8.39 6.68 10.64
C GLU A 109 7.36 7.69 10.10
N PHE A 110 6.39 7.22 9.30
CA PHE A 110 5.31 8.04 8.79
C PHE A 110 4.54 8.75 9.92
N VAL A 111 4.12 8.02 10.96
CA VAL A 111 3.41 8.60 12.11
C VAL A 111 4.25 9.67 12.82
N ARG A 112 5.57 9.48 12.92
CA ARG A 112 6.46 10.47 13.53
C ARG A 112 6.56 11.74 12.68
N LEU A 113 6.71 11.60 11.36
CA LEU A 113 6.73 12.73 10.42
C LEU A 113 5.38 13.45 10.39
N LEU A 114 4.28 12.72 10.55
CA LEU A 114 2.95 13.29 10.62
C LEU A 114 2.78 14.21 11.84
N ARG A 115 3.36 13.83 13.00
CA ARG A 115 3.38 14.70 14.18
C ARG A 115 4.15 15.98 13.93
N ALA A 116 5.30 15.91 13.27
CA ALA A 116 6.06 17.10 12.87
C ALA A 116 5.23 17.97 11.90
N CYS A 117 4.52 17.35 10.94
CA CYS A 117 3.61 18.06 10.05
C CYS A 117 2.47 18.78 10.78
N THR A 118 1.89 18.15 11.81
CA THR A 118 0.86 18.79 12.64
C THR A 118 1.39 20.03 13.33
N ILE A 119 2.64 19.99 13.83
CA ILE A 119 3.28 21.11 14.53
C ILE A 119 3.63 22.24 13.56
N ASP A 120 4.25 21.93 12.42
CA ASP A 120 4.79 22.95 11.51
C ASP A 120 3.73 23.57 10.58
N VAL A 121 2.72 22.78 10.19
CA VAL A 121 1.77 23.12 9.12
C VAL A 121 0.33 23.21 9.62
N GLY A 122 -0.02 22.46 10.68
CA GLY A 122 -1.35 22.43 11.28
C GLY A 122 -2.10 21.12 11.08
N GLY A 123 -3.12 20.91 11.93
CA GLY A 123 -3.86 19.65 12.03
C GLY A 123 -4.70 19.28 10.81
N GLU A 124 -5.19 20.27 10.06
CA GLU A 124 -5.98 20.02 8.85
C GLU A 124 -5.15 19.29 7.77
N VAL A 125 -3.97 19.83 7.45
CA VAL A 125 -3.06 19.25 6.46
C VAL A 125 -2.57 17.87 6.89
N SER A 126 -2.16 17.73 8.15
CA SER A 126 -1.69 16.43 8.64
C SER A 126 -2.81 15.40 8.70
N SER A 127 -4.06 15.77 9.05
CA SER A 127 -5.20 14.86 8.99
C SER A 127 -5.43 14.34 7.58
N LYS A 128 -5.40 15.23 6.57
CA LYS A 128 -5.59 14.83 5.17
C LYS A 128 -4.48 13.93 4.66
N ILE A 129 -3.23 14.22 4.99
CA ILE A 129 -2.09 13.35 4.66
C ILE A 129 -2.24 11.97 5.33
N LYS A 130 -2.72 11.91 6.57
CA LYS A 130 -3.01 10.65 7.28
C LYS A 130 -4.11 9.84 6.61
N GLU A 131 -5.22 10.50 6.28
CA GLU A 131 -6.36 9.88 5.60
C GLU A 131 -5.93 9.26 4.27
N MET A 132 -5.18 10.02 3.45
CA MET A 132 -4.65 9.53 2.18
C MET A 132 -3.72 8.33 2.37
N TYR A 133 -2.76 8.41 3.30
CA TYR A 133 -1.83 7.31 3.56
C TYR A 133 -2.58 6.04 4.01
N ASN A 134 -3.51 6.17 4.95
CA ASN A 134 -4.22 5.01 5.50
C ASN A 134 -5.20 4.40 4.49
N SER A 135 -5.94 5.24 3.75
CA SER A 135 -6.80 4.81 2.65
C SER A 135 -6.00 4.07 1.58
N PHE A 136 -4.80 4.56 1.28
CA PHE A 136 -3.88 3.93 0.34
C PHE A 136 -3.34 2.59 0.84
N PHE A 137 -2.63 2.61 1.98
CA PHE A 137 -1.76 1.54 2.46
C PHE A 137 -2.52 0.38 3.11
N PHE A 138 -3.58 0.68 3.86
CA PHE A 138 -4.41 -0.32 4.52
C PHE A 138 -5.73 -0.60 3.76
N GLY A 139 -6.09 0.22 2.78
CA GLY A 139 -7.38 0.15 2.10
C GLY A 139 -7.24 -0.23 0.62
N LYS A 140 -7.44 0.77 -0.25
CA LYS A 140 -7.66 0.63 -1.69
C LYS A 140 -6.64 -0.29 -2.37
N ARG A 141 -5.34 -0.07 -2.13
CA ARG A 141 -4.28 -0.84 -2.81
C ARG A 141 -4.22 -2.29 -2.34
N LEU A 142 -4.47 -2.53 -1.06
CA LEU A 142 -4.52 -3.87 -0.48
C LEU A 142 -5.71 -4.68 -1.01
N ILE A 143 -6.90 -4.06 -1.01
CA ILE A 143 -8.14 -4.65 -1.52
C ILE A 143 -8.02 -4.98 -3.01
N LYS A 144 -7.49 -4.05 -3.81
CA LYS A 144 -7.28 -4.28 -5.25
C LYS A 144 -6.32 -5.44 -5.49
N ALA A 145 -5.21 -5.51 -4.76
CA ALA A 145 -4.25 -6.61 -4.90
C ALA A 145 -4.90 -7.97 -4.60
N TYR A 146 -5.71 -8.05 -3.54
CA TYR A 146 -6.50 -9.24 -3.22
C TYR A 146 -7.49 -9.62 -4.33
N LYS A 147 -8.28 -8.67 -4.82
CA LYS A 147 -9.27 -8.90 -5.89
C LYS A 147 -8.60 -9.38 -7.18
N LEU A 148 -7.43 -8.83 -7.54
CA LEU A 148 -6.62 -9.33 -8.66
C LEU A 148 -6.20 -10.79 -8.43
N GLY A 149 -5.81 -11.14 -7.21
CA GLY A 149 -5.47 -12.51 -6.81
C GLY A 149 -6.62 -13.49 -6.94
N ARG A 150 -7.85 -13.04 -6.68
CA ARG A 150 -9.06 -13.84 -6.88
C ARG A 150 -9.42 -14.05 -8.36
N GLY A 151 -8.74 -13.39 -9.30
CA GLY A 151 -9.06 -13.47 -10.72
C GLY A 151 -10.20 -12.54 -11.16
N ASN A 152 -10.62 -11.60 -10.31
CA ASN A 152 -11.73 -10.70 -10.68
C ASN A 152 -11.34 -9.64 -11.72
N GLU A 153 -10.05 -9.41 -12.01
CA GLU A 153 -9.63 -8.28 -12.87
C GLU A 153 -8.28 -8.46 -13.62
N LEU A 154 -7.75 -9.68 -13.75
CA LEU A 154 -6.63 -9.94 -14.66
C LEU A 154 -7.14 -10.73 -15.85
N GLY A 155 -7.63 -10.02 -16.86
CA GLY A 155 -7.95 -10.57 -18.19
C GLY A 155 -6.71 -11.08 -18.89
N PHE A 156 -6.19 -12.22 -18.44
CA PHE A 156 -5.33 -13.08 -19.22
C PHE A 156 -6.18 -14.23 -19.75
N CYS A 157 -6.76 -14.00 -20.93
CA CYS A 157 -7.07 -15.06 -21.88
C CYS A 157 -5.84 -15.25 -22.77
#